data_AF-A0A435F800-F1
#
_entry.id   AF-A0A435F800-F1
#
_cell.length_a   1.000
_cell.length_b   1.000
_cell.length_c   1.000
_cell.angle_alpha   90.00
_cell.angle_beta   90.00
_cell.angle_gamma   90.00
#
_symmetry.space_group_name_H-M   'P 1'
#
loop_
_entity.id
_entity.type
_entity.pdbx_description
1 polymer ?
#
loop_
_entity_poly.entity_id
_entity_poly.type
_entity_poly.pdbx_seq_one_letter_code
_entity_poly.pdbx_strand_id
1 'polypeptide(L)'
;MSGQHNQLKPTSARPIRTPAELVETGLLTAEDLASSIDAVAERYAIGISPAIAALIDRNDPKDPIARQFVPDAAELNVAPEEREDPIGDLAHSPVEGIVHRYPDRVLLKAVHVCPVYCRFCFRREMVGPQGLGTLSPEAMDEAFAYIANHPEIWEVILTGGEPLMLSPRRLAEIMQRLHAIDHVKIVRFHTRVPVVEPERINEALITAMKASGKTAYIALHANHPRELAPSAREACARLVDSGIVMISQSVLLKGVNDDPDTLAALMRAFVETRVKPYYL
;
A
#
# COMPACT_ATOMS: atom_id res chain seq x y z
N MET A 1 18.44 -18.68 -39.36
CA MET A 1 18.59 -19.69 -38.30
C MET A 1 19.12 -18.94 -37.08
N SER A 2 18.47 -18.77 -35.94
CA SER A 2 17.13 -19.11 -35.44
C SER A 2 16.93 -18.11 -34.30
N GLY A 3 16.02 -17.16 -34.46
CA GLY A 3 15.68 -16.21 -33.40
C GLY A 3 14.95 -16.96 -32.29
N GLN A 4 15.58 -17.08 -31.13
CA GLN A 4 14.90 -17.49 -29.91
C GLN A 4 14.04 -16.32 -29.46
N HIS A 5 12.80 -16.29 -29.91
CA HIS A 5 11.75 -15.55 -29.21
C HIS A 5 11.64 -16.14 -27.81
N ASN A 6 12.19 -15.42 -26.83
CA ASN A 6 11.96 -15.68 -25.42
C ASN A 6 10.46 -15.51 -25.19
N GLN A 7 9.73 -16.63 -25.20
CA GLN A 7 8.29 -16.62 -24.92
C GLN A 7 8.14 -16.11 -23.49
N LEU A 8 7.53 -14.92 -23.34
CA LEU A 8 7.12 -14.35 -22.07
C LEU A 8 6.37 -15.43 -21.29
N LYS A 9 6.99 -15.94 -20.22
CA LYS A 9 6.32 -16.87 -19.31
C LYS A 9 5.02 -16.21 -18.84
N PRO A 10 3.87 -16.92 -18.86
CA PRO A 10 2.59 -16.34 -18.48
C PRO A 10 2.68 -15.77 -17.07
N THR A 11 2.13 -14.57 -16.88
CA THR A 11 1.98 -13.93 -15.58
C THR A 11 1.17 -14.85 -14.67
N SER A 12 1.77 -15.30 -13.58
CA SER A 12 1.15 -16.15 -12.57
C SER A 12 -0.18 -15.56 -12.09
N ALA A 13 -1.24 -16.37 -12.06
CA ALA A 13 -2.54 -15.98 -11.49
C ALA A 13 -2.51 -15.84 -9.96
N ARG A 14 -1.43 -16.30 -9.30
CA ARG A 14 -1.20 -16.18 -7.86
C ARG A 14 -0.10 -15.15 -7.54
N PRO A 15 -0.17 -14.46 -6.39
CA PRO A 15 0.90 -13.56 -5.94
C PRO A 15 2.24 -14.30 -5.78
N ILE A 16 3.33 -13.60 -6.07
CA ILE A 16 4.71 -14.03 -5.83
C ILE A 16 5.11 -13.64 -4.41
N ARG A 17 5.62 -14.59 -3.64
CA ARG A 17 5.91 -14.44 -2.20
C ARG A 17 7.25 -15.01 -1.76
N THR A 18 7.96 -15.73 -2.62
CA THR A 18 9.26 -16.32 -2.28
C THR A 18 10.34 -15.97 -3.31
N PRO A 19 11.63 -16.02 -2.92
CA PRO A 19 12.74 -15.87 -3.86
C PRO A 19 12.71 -16.89 -5.00
N ALA A 20 12.36 -18.15 -4.72
CA ALA A 20 12.21 -19.19 -5.73
C ALA A 20 11.16 -18.82 -6.79
N GLU A 21 10.01 -18.28 -6.37
CA GLU A 21 8.96 -17.85 -7.29
C GLU A 21 9.38 -16.63 -8.16
N LEU A 22 10.26 -15.76 -7.64
CA LEU A 22 10.86 -14.67 -8.44
C LEU A 22 11.74 -15.23 -9.57
N VAL A 23 12.51 -16.28 -9.30
CA VAL A 23 13.32 -16.98 -10.32
C VAL A 23 12.43 -17.72 -11.32
N GLU A 24 11.41 -18.44 -10.85
CA GLU A 24 10.47 -19.16 -11.71
C GLU A 24 9.77 -18.23 -12.71
N THR A 25 9.41 -17.03 -12.26
CA THR A 25 8.73 -16.00 -13.05
C THR A 25 9.68 -15.09 -13.85
N GLY A 26 10.99 -15.33 -13.76
CA GLY A 26 12.01 -14.60 -14.51
C GLY A 26 12.17 -13.14 -14.08
N LEU A 27 11.78 -12.81 -12.85
CA LEU A 27 12.05 -11.50 -12.24
C LEU A 27 13.43 -11.43 -11.57
N LEU A 28 13.99 -12.60 -11.24
CA LEU A 28 15.37 -12.77 -10.79
C LEU A 28 16.02 -13.95 -11.53
N THR A 29 17.35 -13.98 -11.52
CA THR A 29 18.16 -15.12 -11.96
C THR A 29 18.49 -16.03 -10.78
N ALA A 30 18.94 -17.26 -11.06
CA ALA A 30 19.44 -18.17 -10.02
C ALA A 30 20.71 -17.64 -9.34
N GLU A 31 21.48 -16.78 -10.01
CA GLU A 31 22.67 -16.14 -9.44
C GLU A 31 22.28 -15.05 -8.43
N ASP A 32 21.20 -14.30 -8.69
CA ASP A 32 20.65 -13.34 -7.72
C ASP A 32 20.23 -14.02 -6.42
N LEU A 33 19.63 -15.22 -6.52
CA LEU A 33 19.26 -16.02 -5.36
C LEU A 33 20.48 -16.41 -4.52
N ALA A 34 21.53 -16.90 -5.18
CA ALA A 34 22.77 -17.33 -4.53
C ALA A 34 23.56 -16.18 -3.88
N SER A 35 23.28 -14.92 -4.22
CA SER A 35 24.13 -13.78 -3.89
C SER A 35 23.65 -12.90 -2.73
N SER A 36 22.41 -13.05 -2.23
CA SER A 36 21.92 -12.45 -0.95
C SER A 36 20.39 -12.31 -0.83
N ILE A 37 19.62 -12.58 -1.89
CA ILE A 37 18.16 -12.35 -1.87
C ILE A 37 17.45 -13.19 -0.80
N ASP A 38 17.96 -14.40 -0.49
CA ASP A 38 17.44 -15.19 0.62
C ASP A 38 17.59 -14.46 1.97
N ALA A 39 18.74 -13.83 2.24
CA ALA A 39 18.94 -13.04 3.46
C ALA A 39 18.02 -11.81 3.51
N VAL A 40 17.74 -11.18 2.36
CA VAL A 40 16.73 -10.11 2.28
C VAL A 40 15.34 -10.66 2.61
N ALA A 41 14.99 -11.83 2.09
CA ALA A 41 13.69 -12.46 2.29
C ALA A 41 13.47 -13.01 3.71
N GLU A 42 14.55 -13.37 4.42
CA GLU A 42 14.51 -13.71 5.84
C GLU A 42 14.11 -12.52 6.71
N ARG A 43 14.55 -11.31 6.34
CA ARG A 43 14.24 -10.08 7.09
C ARG A 43 12.97 -9.38 6.62
N TYR A 44 12.68 -9.43 5.33
CA TYR A 44 11.67 -8.59 4.70
C TYR A 44 10.74 -9.36 3.78
N ALA A 45 9.44 -9.28 4.07
CA ALA A 45 8.42 -9.97 3.31
C ALA A 45 8.46 -9.64 1.81
N ILE A 46 8.17 -10.66 0.99
CA ILE A 46 8.00 -10.53 -0.46
C ILE A 46 6.52 -10.66 -0.79
N GLY A 47 6.04 -9.77 -1.65
CA GLY A 47 4.68 -9.77 -2.12
C GLY A 47 4.59 -8.98 -3.41
N ILE A 48 4.33 -9.67 -4.51
CA ILE A 48 4.07 -9.06 -5.82
C ILE A 48 2.77 -9.67 -6.34
N SER A 49 1.75 -8.82 -6.53
CA SER A 49 0.46 -9.26 -7.05
C SER A 49 0.56 -9.56 -8.56
N PRO A 50 -0.39 -10.34 -9.12
CA PRO A 50 -0.46 -10.53 -10.56
C PRO A 50 -0.55 -9.22 -11.35
N ALA A 51 -1.31 -8.23 -10.84
CA ALA A 51 -1.46 -6.93 -11.49
C ALA A 51 -0.12 -6.19 -11.59
N ILE A 52 0.69 -6.18 -10.52
CA ILE A 52 2.02 -5.57 -10.55
C ILE A 52 3.00 -6.38 -11.40
N ALA A 53 3.01 -7.71 -11.26
CA ALA A 53 3.90 -8.57 -12.04
C ALA A 53 3.66 -8.45 -13.56
N ALA A 54 2.45 -8.11 -13.99
CA ALA A 54 2.11 -7.84 -15.37
C ALA A 54 2.62 -6.48 -15.89
N LEU A 55 2.93 -5.55 -15.00
CA LEU A 55 3.45 -4.22 -15.36
C LEU A 55 4.98 -4.20 -15.48
N ILE A 56 5.69 -5.18 -14.93
CA ILE A 56 7.15 -5.23 -14.95
C ILE A 56 7.65 -5.61 -16.35
N ASP A 57 8.51 -4.77 -16.94
CA ASP A 57 9.27 -5.14 -18.12
C ASP A 57 10.50 -5.96 -17.71
N ARG A 58 10.46 -7.26 -17.97
CA ARG A 58 11.54 -8.19 -17.61
C ARG A 58 12.81 -8.00 -18.44
N ASN A 59 12.74 -7.27 -19.55
CA ASN A 59 13.91 -7.01 -20.39
C ASN A 59 14.64 -5.72 -19.99
N ASP A 60 14.03 -4.91 -19.12
CA ASP A 60 14.64 -3.69 -18.59
C ASP A 60 15.19 -3.95 -17.17
N PRO A 61 16.52 -4.10 -16.98
CA PRO A 61 17.10 -4.26 -15.65
C PRO A 61 16.95 -3.02 -14.76
N LYS A 62 16.48 -1.90 -15.32
CA LYS A 62 16.18 -0.67 -14.58
C LYS A 62 14.69 -0.40 -14.47
N ASP A 63 13.84 -1.38 -14.74
CA ASP A 63 12.39 -1.21 -14.76
C ASP A 63 11.88 -0.54 -13.46
N PRO A 64 11.20 0.62 -13.56
CA PRO A 64 10.78 1.40 -12.40
C PRO A 64 9.66 0.73 -11.60
N ILE A 65 8.95 -0.25 -12.16
CA ILE A 65 7.98 -1.06 -11.41
C ILE A 65 8.72 -2.14 -10.64
N ALA A 66 9.65 -2.88 -11.28
CA ALA A 66 10.46 -3.90 -10.61
C ALA A 66 11.18 -3.34 -9.38
N ARG A 67 11.83 -2.17 -9.51
CA ARG A 67 12.53 -1.49 -8.39
C ARG A 67 11.68 -1.24 -7.15
N GLN A 68 10.36 -1.18 -7.29
CA GLN A 68 9.45 -0.94 -6.18
C GLN A 68 9.06 -2.22 -5.43
N PHE A 69 9.23 -3.40 -6.03
CA PHE A 69 8.64 -4.66 -5.54
C PHE A 69 9.58 -5.87 -5.55
N VAL A 70 10.54 -5.93 -6.47
CA VAL A 70 11.55 -7.00 -6.54
C VAL A 70 12.66 -6.68 -5.53
N PRO A 71 13.02 -7.60 -4.62
CA PRO A 71 14.06 -7.35 -3.63
C PRO A 71 15.44 -7.10 -4.24
N ASP A 72 16.25 -6.32 -3.54
CA ASP A 72 17.64 -6.04 -3.89
C ASP A 72 18.56 -6.32 -2.70
N ALA A 73 19.75 -6.87 -2.97
CA ALA A 73 20.81 -7.11 -2.00
C ALA A 73 21.16 -5.87 -1.16
N ALA A 74 21.07 -4.69 -1.79
CA ALA A 74 21.38 -3.41 -1.17
C ALA A 74 20.49 -3.08 0.04
N GLU A 75 19.34 -3.75 0.18
CA GLU A 75 18.44 -3.59 1.33
C GLU A 75 19.02 -4.15 2.63
N LEU A 76 20.12 -4.92 2.57
CA LEU A 76 20.86 -5.36 3.75
C LEU A 76 21.85 -4.30 4.26
N ASN A 77 22.13 -3.27 3.46
CA ASN A 77 23.00 -2.18 3.86
C ASN A 77 22.21 -1.21 4.73
N VAL A 78 22.50 -1.17 6.03
CA VAL A 78 21.89 -0.22 6.97
C VAL A 78 22.90 0.91 7.22
N ALA A 79 22.53 2.14 6.85
CA ALA A 79 23.35 3.31 7.14
C ALA A 79 23.25 3.73 8.62
N PRO A 80 24.27 4.40 9.20
CA PRO A 80 24.24 4.85 10.60
C PRO A 80 23.06 5.79 10.96
N GLU A 81 22.51 6.49 9.96
CA GLU A 81 21.40 7.42 10.13
C GLU A 81 20.02 6.74 10.08
N GLU A 82 19.95 5.49 9.61
CA GLU A 82 18.71 4.74 9.50
C GLU A 82 18.14 4.35 10.86
N ARG A 83 16.81 4.26 10.93
CA ARG A 83 16.06 3.92 12.14
C ARG A 83 14.94 2.97 11.77
N GLU A 84 14.64 2.04 12.67
CA GLU A 84 13.52 1.10 12.50
C GLU A 84 12.15 1.82 12.50
N ASP A 85 12.03 2.89 13.29
CA ASP A 85 10.86 3.79 13.31
C ASP A 85 11.26 5.21 12.87
N PRO A 86 11.47 5.44 11.55
CA PRO A 86 12.01 6.70 11.04
C PRO A 86 11.03 7.87 11.19
N ILE A 87 9.73 7.57 11.38
CA ILE A 87 8.70 8.60 11.55
C ILE A 87 8.26 8.77 13.00
N GLY A 88 8.68 7.91 13.93
CA GLY A 88 8.31 7.99 15.35
C GLY A 88 6.86 7.58 15.62
N ASP A 89 6.31 6.59 14.90
CA ASP A 89 4.98 6.05 15.17
C ASP A 89 4.84 5.59 16.64
N LEU A 90 5.85 4.91 17.20
CA LEU A 90 5.81 4.40 18.57
C LEU A 90 5.71 5.52 19.60
N ALA A 91 6.48 6.60 19.42
CA ALA A 91 6.48 7.76 20.31
C ALA A 91 5.12 8.49 20.34
N HIS A 92 4.31 8.30 19.30
CA HIS A 92 2.98 8.89 19.16
C HIS A 92 1.85 7.86 19.27
N SER A 93 2.10 6.67 19.84
CA SER A 93 1.11 5.61 20.01
C SER A 93 0.58 5.54 21.46
N PRO A 94 -0.47 6.29 21.82
CA PRO A 94 -1.00 6.31 23.19
C PRO A 94 -1.67 4.98 23.60
N VAL A 95 -2.22 4.25 22.63
CA VAL A 95 -2.76 2.89 22.76
C VAL A 95 -2.40 2.10 21.50
N GLU A 96 -2.43 0.78 21.58
CA GLU A 96 -2.15 -0.07 20.42
C GLU A 96 -3.09 0.25 19.25
N GLY A 97 -2.56 0.25 18.02
CA GLY A 97 -3.33 0.57 16.83
C GLY A 97 -3.55 2.06 16.56
N ILE A 98 -3.36 2.96 17.55
CA ILE A 98 -3.49 4.41 17.35
C ILE A 98 -2.13 5.07 17.18
N VAL A 99 -2.01 5.99 16.22
CA VAL A 99 -0.95 7.00 16.21
C VAL A 99 -1.59 8.38 16.22
N HIS A 100 -1.41 9.14 17.31
CA HIS A 100 -1.96 10.48 17.49
C HIS A 100 -0.81 11.51 17.51
N ARG A 101 -0.43 11.98 16.32
CA ARG A 101 0.65 12.96 16.14
C ARG A 101 0.14 14.39 15.99
N TYR A 102 -1.01 14.55 15.34
CA TYR A 102 -1.58 15.85 15.00
C TYR A 102 -2.81 16.11 15.85
N PRO A 103 -3.10 17.36 16.23
CA PRO A 103 -4.16 17.67 17.19
C PRO A 103 -5.56 17.15 16.82
N ASP A 104 -5.89 17.06 15.54
CA ASP A 104 -7.26 16.85 15.05
C ASP A 104 -7.44 15.53 14.28
N ARG A 105 -6.43 14.66 14.26
CA ARG A 105 -6.48 13.41 13.48
C ARG A 105 -5.59 12.31 14.04
N VAL A 106 -6.06 11.08 13.86
CA VAL A 106 -5.32 9.87 14.24
C VAL A 106 -5.14 8.91 13.07
N LEU A 107 -4.08 8.12 13.13
CA LEU A 107 -3.97 6.89 12.35
C LEU A 107 -4.60 5.75 13.14
N LEU A 108 -5.41 4.93 12.48
CA LEU A 108 -5.88 3.64 12.97
C LEU A 108 -5.23 2.51 12.14
N LYS A 109 -4.25 1.84 12.74
CA LYS A 109 -3.50 0.72 12.17
C LYS A 109 -4.24 -0.59 12.44
N ALA A 110 -5.33 -0.82 11.71
CA ALA A 110 -6.18 -1.99 11.92
C ALA A 110 -5.52 -3.31 11.47
N VAL A 111 -4.61 -3.25 10.51
CA VAL A 111 -3.99 -4.42 9.88
C VAL A 111 -2.57 -4.09 9.41
N HIS A 112 -1.66 -5.06 9.49
CA HIS A 112 -0.23 -4.96 9.14
C HIS A 112 0.18 -5.90 8.00
N VAL A 113 -0.77 -6.38 7.20
CA VAL A 113 -0.52 -7.16 5.99
C VAL A 113 -0.83 -6.34 4.74
N CYS A 114 -0.09 -6.62 3.68
CA CYS A 114 -0.25 -5.97 2.38
C CYS A 114 -0.38 -7.01 1.26
N PRO A 115 -1.07 -6.69 0.14
CA PRO A 115 -1.11 -7.56 -1.04
C PRO A 115 0.24 -7.55 -1.77
N VAL A 116 0.99 -6.46 -1.62
CA VAL A 116 2.36 -6.29 -2.08
C VAL A 116 3.23 -5.65 -1.01
N TYR A 117 4.51 -5.98 -0.96
CA TYR A 117 5.46 -5.37 -0.02
C TYR A 117 6.43 -4.48 -0.77
N CYS A 118 6.25 -3.17 -0.61
CA CYS A 118 7.06 -2.15 -1.28
C CYS A 118 8.49 -2.18 -0.70
N ARG A 119 9.52 -2.22 -1.56
CA ARG A 119 10.93 -2.25 -1.10
C ARG A 119 11.40 -0.97 -0.41
N PHE A 120 10.62 0.10 -0.56
CA PHE A 120 10.84 1.41 0.06
C PHE A 120 9.89 1.68 1.25
N CYS A 121 9.17 0.66 1.75
CA CYS A 121 8.20 0.86 2.82
C CYS A 121 8.88 1.32 4.12
N PHE A 122 8.60 2.54 4.59
CA PHE A 122 9.14 3.03 5.87
C PHE A 122 8.56 2.28 7.10
N ARG A 123 7.53 1.43 6.92
CA ARG A 123 6.97 0.54 7.95
C ARG A 123 7.40 -0.92 7.79
N ARG A 124 8.41 -1.20 6.96
CA ARG A 124 8.87 -2.58 6.63
C ARG A 124 9.19 -3.44 7.85
N GLU A 125 9.63 -2.85 8.96
CA GLU A 125 9.94 -3.58 10.21
C GLU A 125 8.66 -3.99 10.99
N MET A 126 7.49 -3.42 10.65
CA MET A 126 6.21 -3.68 11.34
C MET A 126 5.20 -4.47 10.48
N VAL A 127 5.39 -4.51 9.16
CA VAL A 127 4.44 -5.12 8.20
C VAL A 127 4.99 -6.42 7.63
N GLY A 128 4.14 -7.43 7.44
CA GLY A 128 4.56 -8.74 6.92
C GLY A 128 3.92 -9.92 7.65
N PRO A 129 4.13 -11.16 7.16
CA PRO A 129 3.64 -12.38 7.81
C PRO A 129 4.14 -12.57 9.25
N GLN A 130 5.30 -12.00 9.58
CA GLN A 130 5.90 -12.00 10.92
C GLN A 130 5.73 -10.66 11.65
N GLY A 131 5.03 -9.69 11.05
CA GLY A 131 4.77 -8.39 11.64
C GLY A 131 3.64 -8.42 12.68
N LEU A 132 3.11 -7.24 13.02
CA LEU A 132 2.09 -7.07 14.08
C LEU A 132 0.69 -7.63 13.72
N GLY A 133 0.53 -8.28 12.56
CA GLY A 133 -0.70 -8.99 12.20
C GLY A 133 -1.93 -8.09 12.08
N THR A 134 -3.07 -8.55 12.59
CA THR A 134 -4.29 -7.74 12.70
C THR A 134 -4.50 -7.37 14.16
N LEU A 135 -4.95 -6.15 14.41
CA LEU A 135 -5.26 -5.67 15.76
C LEU A 135 -6.23 -6.64 16.45
N SER A 136 -5.93 -7.00 17.71
CA SER A 136 -6.81 -7.86 18.51
C SER A 136 -8.16 -7.17 18.75
N PRO A 137 -9.23 -7.94 19.04
CA PRO A 137 -10.52 -7.35 19.43
C PRO A 137 -10.39 -6.37 20.60
N GLU A 138 -9.59 -6.71 21.60
CA GLU A 138 -9.37 -5.90 22.80
C GLU A 138 -8.64 -4.59 22.48
N ALA A 139 -7.55 -4.67 21.71
CA ALA A 139 -6.80 -3.49 21.28
C ALA A 139 -7.65 -2.60 20.34
N MET A 140 -8.51 -3.19 19.51
CA MET A 140 -9.47 -2.44 18.71
C MET A 140 -10.47 -1.70 19.61
N ASP A 141 -10.95 -2.33 20.68
CA ASP A 141 -11.84 -1.69 21.64
C ASP A 141 -11.19 -0.50 22.35
N GLU A 142 -9.94 -0.65 22.78
CA GLU A 142 -9.16 0.44 23.36
C GLU A 142 -8.91 1.59 22.36
N ALA A 143 -8.59 1.26 21.10
CA ALA A 143 -8.39 2.25 20.04
C ALA A 143 -9.67 3.09 19.80
N PHE A 144 -10.83 2.45 19.75
CA PHE A 144 -12.11 3.16 19.60
C PHE A 144 -12.50 3.96 20.84
N ALA A 145 -12.25 3.43 22.05
CA ALA A 145 -12.47 4.16 23.30
C ALA A 145 -11.59 5.41 23.36
N TYR A 146 -10.33 5.30 22.91
CA TYR A 146 -9.44 6.45 22.76
C TYR A 146 -10.06 7.50 21.83
N ILE A 147 -10.45 7.13 20.61
CA ILE A 147 -11.06 8.07 19.65
C ILE A 147 -12.32 8.74 20.22
N ALA A 148 -13.18 7.96 20.88
CA ALA A 148 -14.44 8.47 21.45
C ALA A 148 -14.21 9.48 22.59
N ASN A 149 -13.14 9.32 23.39
CA ASN A 149 -12.83 10.18 24.53
C ASN A 149 -12.03 11.45 24.16
N HIS A 150 -11.64 11.61 22.89
CA HIS A 150 -10.84 12.73 22.40
C HIS A 150 -11.64 13.53 21.35
N PRO A 151 -12.48 14.49 21.80
CA PRO A 151 -13.44 15.21 20.96
C PRO A 151 -12.80 16.10 19.88
N GLU A 152 -11.51 16.39 20.00
CA GLU A 152 -10.72 17.11 19.01
C GLU A 152 -10.46 16.30 17.73
N ILE A 153 -10.57 14.97 17.79
CA ILE A 153 -10.31 14.08 16.65
C ILE A 153 -11.43 14.22 15.61
N TRP A 154 -11.17 14.98 14.56
CA TRP A 154 -12.10 15.23 13.48
C TRP A 154 -11.96 14.22 12.32
N GLU A 155 -10.74 13.72 12.11
CA GLU A 155 -10.39 12.77 11.04
C GLU A 155 -9.76 11.48 11.61
N VAL A 156 -10.26 10.32 11.16
CA VAL A 156 -9.62 9.01 11.40
C VAL A 156 -9.06 8.47 10.10
N ILE A 157 -7.79 8.09 10.10
CA ILE A 157 -7.07 7.62 8.91
C ILE A 157 -6.79 6.12 9.07
N LEU A 158 -7.46 5.27 8.30
CA LEU A 158 -7.17 3.85 8.27
C LEU A 158 -5.89 3.61 7.46
N THR A 159 -4.91 2.96 8.09
CA THR A 159 -3.58 2.68 7.55
C THR A 159 -2.96 1.46 8.27
N GLY A 160 -1.64 1.36 8.34
CA GLY A 160 -0.87 0.25 8.91
C GLY A 160 -0.05 -0.41 7.82
N GLY A 161 -0.47 -1.59 7.39
CA GLY A 161 -0.12 -2.18 6.11
C GLY A 161 -1.07 -1.68 5.02
N GLU A 162 -2.05 -2.49 4.63
CA GLU A 162 -3.04 -2.14 3.63
C GLU A 162 -4.48 -2.29 4.18
N PRO A 163 -5.17 -1.20 4.52
CA PRO A 163 -6.51 -1.26 5.14
C PRO A 163 -7.55 -1.93 4.23
N LEU A 164 -7.40 -1.86 2.91
CA LEU A 164 -8.33 -2.49 1.97
C LEU A 164 -8.06 -4.00 1.76
N MET A 165 -7.13 -4.59 2.51
CA MET A 165 -7.04 -6.06 2.68
C MET A 165 -8.09 -6.62 3.64
N LEU A 166 -8.70 -5.77 4.47
CA LEU A 166 -9.80 -6.20 5.32
C LEU A 166 -10.98 -6.67 4.46
N SER A 167 -11.65 -7.73 4.89
CA SER A 167 -12.88 -8.16 4.23
C SER A 167 -13.95 -7.08 4.36
N PRO A 168 -14.89 -6.96 3.38
CA PRO A 168 -15.99 -6.01 3.47
C PRO A 168 -16.75 -6.06 4.80
N ARG A 169 -16.92 -7.26 5.37
CA ARG A 169 -17.54 -7.45 6.69
C ARG A 169 -16.76 -6.74 7.81
N ARG A 170 -15.45 -7.02 7.94
CA ARG A 170 -14.61 -6.42 9.00
C ARG A 170 -14.48 -4.91 8.81
N LEU A 171 -14.37 -4.46 7.56
CA LEU A 171 -14.33 -3.03 7.27
C LEU A 171 -15.65 -2.35 7.66
N ALA A 172 -16.80 -2.95 7.32
CA ALA A 172 -18.10 -2.44 7.73
C ALA A 172 -18.25 -2.36 9.25
N GLU A 173 -17.76 -3.35 10.01
CA GLU A 173 -17.74 -3.31 11.48
C GLU A 173 -16.96 -2.08 12.00
N ILE A 174 -15.75 -1.83 11.48
CA ILE A 174 -14.95 -0.65 11.84
C ILE A 174 -15.69 0.64 11.49
N MET A 175 -16.26 0.71 10.28
CA MET A 175 -16.98 1.90 9.82
C MET A 175 -18.25 2.17 10.65
N GLN A 176 -18.97 1.14 11.07
CA GLN A 176 -20.14 1.29 11.95
C GLN A 176 -19.76 1.73 13.36
N ARG A 177 -18.62 1.29 13.90
CA ARG A 177 -18.12 1.82 15.17
C ARG A 177 -17.74 3.29 15.05
N LEU A 178 -17.13 3.70 13.94
CA LEU A 178 -16.84 5.11 13.69
C LEU A 178 -18.14 5.92 13.58
N HIS A 179 -19.19 5.39 12.94
CA HIS A 179 -20.49 6.06 12.82
C HIS A 179 -20.98 6.65 14.14
N ALA A 180 -20.89 5.86 15.22
CA ALA A 180 -21.33 6.21 16.57
C ALA A 180 -20.53 7.34 17.26
N ILE A 181 -19.41 7.77 16.68
CA ILE A 181 -18.56 8.83 17.22
C ILE A 181 -18.85 10.14 16.50
N ASP A 182 -19.59 11.03 17.16
CA ASP A 182 -20.16 12.24 16.55
C ASP A 182 -19.11 13.23 16.04
N HIS A 183 -18.02 13.47 16.78
CA HIS A 183 -17.00 14.46 16.40
C HIS A 183 -16.15 14.04 15.20
N VAL A 184 -16.05 12.74 14.92
CA VAL A 184 -15.38 12.24 13.71
C VAL A 184 -16.26 12.50 12.50
N LYS A 185 -15.78 13.28 11.54
CA LYS A 185 -16.51 13.60 10.30
C LYS A 185 -15.87 13.04 9.04
N ILE A 186 -14.56 12.82 9.09
CA ILE A 186 -13.77 12.34 7.95
C ILE A 186 -13.18 10.97 8.28
N VAL A 187 -13.30 10.04 7.33
CA VAL A 187 -12.57 8.78 7.36
C VAL A 187 -11.73 8.68 6.10
N ARG A 188 -10.40 8.65 6.26
CA ARG A 188 -9.48 8.56 5.12
C ARG A 188 -8.80 7.19 5.08
N PHE A 189 -8.73 6.60 3.91
CA PHE A 189 -8.03 5.35 3.67
C PHE A 189 -6.71 5.64 2.97
N HIS A 190 -5.60 5.22 3.56
CA HIS A 190 -4.30 5.21 2.88
C HIS A 190 -4.11 3.84 2.27
N THR A 191 -4.10 3.77 0.93
CA THR A 191 -4.17 2.49 0.23
C THR A 191 -3.41 2.52 -1.09
N ARG A 192 -2.88 1.37 -1.46
CA ARG A 192 -2.30 1.10 -2.77
C ARG A 192 -3.17 0.18 -3.62
N VAL A 193 -4.23 -0.41 -3.05
CA VAL A 193 -5.08 -1.44 -3.70
C VAL A 193 -5.57 -1.07 -5.09
N PRO A 194 -6.01 0.17 -5.39
CA PRO A 194 -6.44 0.50 -6.75
C PRO A 194 -5.38 0.23 -7.83
N VAL A 195 -4.08 0.30 -7.51
CA VAL A 195 -3.00 0.03 -8.47
C VAL A 195 -2.37 -1.36 -8.32
N VAL A 196 -2.47 -2.01 -7.16
CA VAL A 196 -1.83 -3.33 -6.91
C VAL A 196 -2.78 -4.51 -6.94
N GLU A 197 -4.08 -4.33 -6.68
CA GLU A 197 -5.08 -5.40 -6.72
C GLU A 197 -6.46 -4.79 -7.08
N PRO A 198 -6.59 -4.18 -8.27
CA PRO A 198 -7.75 -3.36 -8.66
C PRO A 198 -9.09 -4.11 -8.57
N GLU A 199 -9.09 -5.43 -8.76
CA GLU A 199 -10.28 -6.29 -8.65
C GLU A 199 -10.92 -6.31 -7.26
N ARG A 200 -10.17 -5.96 -6.21
CA ARG A 200 -10.73 -5.79 -4.85
C ARG A 200 -11.71 -4.62 -4.78
N ILE A 201 -11.58 -3.63 -5.67
CA ILE A 201 -12.48 -2.48 -5.73
C ILE A 201 -13.79 -2.91 -6.40
N ASN A 202 -14.66 -3.50 -5.58
CA ASN A 202 -15.99 -3.97 -5.94
C ASN A 202 -17.09 -3.32 -5.07
N GLU A 203 -18.35 -3.56 -5.42
CA GLU A 203 -19.51 -2.96 -4.74
C GLU A 203 -19.55 -3.26 -3.24
N ALA A 204 -19.18 -4.48 -2.82
CA ALA A 204 -19.19 -4.87 -1.42
C ALA A 204 -18.16 -4.06 -0.61
N LEU A 205 -16.95 -3.88 -1.13
CA LEU A 205 -15.92 -3.08 -0.48
C LEU A 205 -16.32 -1.60 -0.40
N ILE A 206 -16.82 -1.04 -1.52
CA ILE A 206 -17.28 0.36 -1.57
C ILE A 206 -18.42 0.61 -0.58
N THR A 207 -19.38 -0.32 -0.51
CA THR A 207 -20.48 -0.26 0.47
C THR A 207 -19.95 -0.26 1.90
N ALA A 208 -19.00 -1.14 2.20
CA ALA A 208 -18.37 -1.19 3.52
C ALA A 208 -17.64 0.12 3.87
N MET A 209 -16.87 0.70 2.93
CA MET A 209 -16.18 1.98 3.12
C MET A 209 -17.14 3.12 3.43
N LYS A 210 -18.36 3.08 2.88
CA LYS A 210 -19.39 4.11 3.09
C LYS A 210 -20.31 3.85 4.28
N ALA A 211 -20.18 2.69 4.94
CA ALA A 211 -21.12 2.24 5.96
C ALA A 211 -21.26 3.20 7.16
N SER A 212 -20.24 4.02 7.43
CA SER A 212 -20.27 5.01 8.52
C SER A 212 -21.18 6.22 8.25
N GLY A 213 -21.54 6.47 6.98
CA GLY A 213 -22.17 7.72 6.53
C GLY A 213 -21.27 8.96 6.62
N LYS A 214 -20.03 8.83 7.12
CA LYS A 214 -19.04 9.91 7.18
C LYS A 214 -18.43 10.16 5.81
N THR A 215 -17.78 11.32 5.64
CA THR A 215 -17.13 11.63 4.36
C THR A 215 -15.88 10.76 4.19
N ALA A 216 -15.88 9.92 3.16
CA ALA A 216 -14.76 9.03 2.86
C ALA A 216 -13.76 9.69 1.90
N TYR A 217 -12.48 9.61 2.26
CA TYR A 217 -11.36 9.99 1.39
C TYR A 217 -10.47 8.78 1.12
N ILE A 218 -9.84 8.74 -0.05
CA ILE A 218 -8.76 7.80 -0.35
C ILE A 218 -7.50 8.59 -0.70
N ALA A 219 -6.42 8.33 0.02
CA ALA A 219 -5.07 8.67 -0.43
C ALA A 219 -4.52 7.46 -1.19
N LEU A 220 -4.52 7.56 -2.52
CA LEU A 220 -3.97 6.55 -3.42
C LEU A 220 -2.45 6.67 -3.45
N HIS A 221 -1.76 5.60 -3.05
CA HIS A 221 -0.32 5.50 -3.23
C HIS A 221 0.01 5.03 -4.66
N ALA A 222 0.66 5.85 -5.46
CA ALA A 222 1.30 5.41 -6.71
C ALA A 222 2.54 6.26 -7.01
N ASN A 223 3.57 5.66 -7.59
CA ASN A 223 4.86 6.34 -7.79
C ASN A 223 5.28 6.48 -9.25
N HIS A 224 4.68 5.72 -10.18
CA HIS A 224 5.01 5.78 -11.59
C HIS A 224 3.74 5.76 -12.46
N PRO A 225 3.67 6.51 -13.59
CA PRO A 225 2.45 6.56 -14.42
C PRO A 225 2.02 5.19 -14.96
N ARG A 226 2.96 4.25 -15.13
CA ARG A 226 2.67 2.85 -15.53
C ARG A 226 1.81 2.09 -14.51
N GLU A 227 1.78 2.51 -13.24
CA GLU A 227 0.89 1.91 -12.23
C GLU A 227 -0.58 2.24 -12.49
N LEU A 228 -0.88 3.32 -13.22
CA LEU A 228 -2.24 3.74 -13.60
C LEU A 228 -2.67 3.02 -14.90
N ALA A 229 -2.52 1.70 -14.89
CA ALA A 229 -2.95 0.80 -15.95
C ALA A 229 -4.49 0.78 -16.11
N PRO A 230 -5.05 0.28 -17.23
CA PRO A 230 -6.49 0.35 -17.48
C PRO A 230 -7.38 -0.15 -16.34
N SER A 231 -7.04 -1.29 -15.72
CA SER A 231 -7.78 -1.83 -14.57
C SER A 231 -7.69 -0.94 -13.32
N ALA A 232 -6.54 -0.30 -13.08
CA ALA A 232 -6.37 0.65 -11.99
C ALA A 232 -7.19 1.93 -12.22
N ARG A 233 -7.26 2.40 -13.47
CA ARG A 233 -8.11 3.54 -13.84
C ARG A 233 -9.58 3.24 -13.64
N GLU A 234 -10.03 2.02 -13.98
CA GLU A 234 -11.40 1.56 -13.73
C GLU A 234 -11.69 1.47 -12.22
N ALA A 235 -10.77 0.92 -11.42
CA ALA A 235 -10.89 0.88 -9.98
C ALA A 235 -11.01 2.29 -9.37
N CYS A 236 -10.19 3.25 -9.81
CA CYS A 236 -10.31 4.66 -9.41
C CYS A 236 -11.67 5.25 -9.82
N ALA A 237 -12.13 4.96 -11.04
CA ALA A 237 -13.43 5.45 -11.52
C ALA A 237 -14.58 4.95 -10.63
N ARG A 238 -14.62 3.66 -10.29
CA ARG A 238 -15.65 3.08 -9.39
C ARG A 238 -15.69 3.80 -8.04
N LEU A 239 -14.53 4.13 -7.46
CA LEU A 239 -14.42 4.85 -6.19
C LEU A 239 -14.97 6.28 -6.30
N VAL A 240 -14.54 7.03 -7.32
CA VAL A 240 -14.96 8.41 -7.55
C VAL A 240 -16.45 8.49 -7.90
N ASP A 241 -16.95 7.60 -8.76
CA ASP A 241 -18.36 7.52 -9.17
C ASP A 241 -19.27 7.17 -7.99
N SER A 242 -18.72 6.52 -6.95
CA SER A 242 -19.41 6.25 -5.69
C SER A 242 -19.42 7.42 -4.71
N GLY A 243 -18.85 8.56 -5.09
CA GLY A 243 -18.77 9.79 -4.29
C GLY A 243 -17.59 9.84 -3.31
N ILE A 244 -16.60 8.96 -3.44
CA ILE A 244 -15.40 8.97 -2.59
C ILE A 244 -14.36 9.93 -3.18
N VAL A 245 -13.87 10.86 -2.37
CA VAL A 245 -12.86 11.83 -2.81
C VAL A 245 -11.49 11.14 -2.86
N MET A 246 -10.77 11.26 -3.97
CA MET A 246 -9.44 10.68 -4.13
C MET A 246 -8.35 11.76 -4.21
N ILE A 247 -7.31 11.57 -3.41
CA ILE A 247 -6.06 12.34 -3.42
C ILE A 247 -4.89 11.38 -3.64
N SER A 248 -3.74 11.86 -4.12
CA SER A 248 -2.57 11.01 -4.34
C SER A 248 -1.52 11.13 -3.22
N GLN A 249 -0.75 10.07 -3.05
CA GLN A 249 0.49 10.10 -2.31
C GLN A 249 1.55 9.41 -3.16
N SER A 250 2.59 10.14 -3.50
CA SER A 250 3.80 9.59 -4.11
C SER A 250 4.96 9.72 -3.13
N VAL A 251 6.01 8.95 -3.35
CA VAL A 251 7.30 9.10 -2.68
C VAL A 251 8.34 9.30 -3.77
N LEU A 252 9.26 10.25 -3.56
CA LEU A 252 10.40 10.44 -4.44
C LEU A 252 11.39 9.27 -4.31
N LEU A 253 11.57 8.50 -5.39
CA LEU A 253 12.31 7.26 -5.42
C LEU A 253 13.32 7.28 -6.56
N LYS A 254 14.60 7.09 -6.19
CA LYS A 254 15.72 7.06 -7.14
C LYS A 254 15.57 5.93 -8.17
N GLY A 255 15.66 6.27 -9.44
CA GLY A 255 15.48 5.34 -10.56
C GLY A 255 14.03 4.89 -10.79
N VAL A 256 13.05 5.55 -10.17
CA VAL A 256 11.62 5.30 -10.38
C VAL A 256 10.93 6.57 -10.85
N ASN A 257 11.01 7.65 -10.09
CA ASN A 257 10.33 8.91 -10.38
C ASN A 257 11.14 10.14 -9.98
N ASP A 258 12.47 10.00 -9.86
CA ASP A 258 13.44 11.07 -9.62
C ASP A 258 13.76 11.90 -10.88
N ASP A 259 12.78 12.01 -11.78
CA ASP A 259 12.85 12.71 -13.04
C ASP A 259 11.60 13.60 -13.23
N PRO A 260 11.75 14.91 -13.53
CA PRO A 260 10.63 15.84 -13.66
C PRO A 260 9.60 15.42 -14.71
N ASP A 261 10.02 14.83 -15.84
CA ASP A 261 9.10 14.43 -16.90
C ASP A 261 8.23 13.24 -16.45
N THR A 262 8.83 12.28 -15.76
CA THR A 262 8.14 11.14 -15.14
C THR A 262 7.13 11.61 -14.08
N LEU A 263 7.50 12.55 -13.22
CA LEU A 263 6.59 13.14 -12.24
C LEU A 263 5.46 13.90 -12.93
N ALA A 264 5.75 14.71 -13.95
CA ALA A 264 4.73 15.44 -14.69
C ALA A 264 3.72 14.47 -15.35
N ALA A 265 4.20 13.36 -15.91
CA ALA A 265 3.35 12.31 -16.46
C ALA A 265 2.49 11.64 -15.37
N LEU A 266 3.05 11.35 -14.19
CA LEU A 266 2.30 10.81 -13.06
C LEU A 266 1.21 11.78 -12.58
N MET A 267 1.52 13.06 -12.41
CA MET A 267 0.55 14.06 -11.97
C MET A 267 -0.59 14.22 -12.98
N ARG A 268 -0.30 14.20 -14.29
CA ARG A 268 -1.31 14.17 -15.35
C ARG A 268 -2.17 12.92 -15.27
N ALA A 269 -1.57 11.75 -15.09
CA ALA A 269 -2.29 10.48 -14.96
C ALA A 269 -3.22 10.47 -13.73
N PHE A 270 -2.85 11.08 -12.61
CA PHE A 270 -3.75 11.27 -11.47
C PHE A 270 -4.93 12.16 -11.83
N VAL A 271 -4.71 13.31 -12.48
CA VAL A 271 -5.79 14.22 -12.87
C VAL A 271 -6.75 13.54 -13.86
N GLU A 272 -6.24 12.81 -14.84
CA GLU A 272 -7.06 12.03 -15.80
C GLU A 272 -7.93 10.96 -15.13
N THR A 273 -7.53 10.45 -13.96
CA THR A 273 -8.31 9.48 -13.18
C THR A 273 -9.12 10.12 -12.06
N ARG A 274 -9.24 11.45 -12.04
CA ARG A 274 -9.96 12.23 -11.02
C ARG A 274 -9.38 12.05 -9.61
N VAL A 275 -8.09 11.76 -9.53
CA VAL A 275 -7.29 11.76 -8.29
C VAL A 275 -6.55 13.09 -8.20
N LYS A 276 -6.77 13.85 -7.13
CA LYS A 276 -6.08 15.14 -6.95
C LYS A 276 -4.64 14.91 -6.46
N PRO A 277 -3.60 15.41 -7.17
CA PRO A 277 -2.24 15.40 -6.63
C PRO A 277 -2.16 16.03 -5.24
N TYR A 278 -1.53 15.36 -4.28
CA TYR A 278 -1.49 15.84 -2.89
C TYR A 278 -0.09 15.81 -2.24
N TYR A 279 0.59 14.67 -2.14
CA TYR A 279 1.97 14.59 -1.65
C TYR A 279 2.92 13.91 -2.64
N LEU A 280 4.19 14.37 -2.64
CA LEU A 280 5.37 13.71 -3.22
C LEU A 280 6.40 13.49 -2.09
#